data_AF-A0A6B3LP14-F1
#
_entry.id   AF-A0A6B3LP14-F1
#
_cell.length_a   1.000
_cell.length_b   1.000
_cell.length_c   1.000
_cell.angle_alpha   90.00
_cell.angle_beta   90.00
_cell.angle_gamma   90.00
#
_symmetry.space_group_name_H-M   'P 1'
#
loop_
_entity.id
_entity.type
_entity.pdbx_description
1 polymer ?
#
loop_
_entity_poly.entity_id
_entity_poly.type
_entity_poly.pdbx_seq_one_letter_code
_entity_poly.pdbx_strand_id
1 'polypeptide(L)' 'MENNLSNTSLRSLMENPSHLADIMKDPAKTGLDFYNGLSVKEKQYILFAAAAGLIGYAIYLGRQGS' A
#
# COMPACT_ATOMS: atom_id res chain seq x y z
N MET A 1 -1.63 5.32 -29.24
CA MET A 1 -0.79 5.84 -28.14
C MET A 1 -0.51 4.68 -27.22
N GLU A 2 0.68 4.11 -27.33
CA GLU A 2 1.11 2.95 -26.55
C GLU A 2 1.42 3.42 -25.12
N ASN A 3 0.46 3.23 -24.21
CA ASN A 3 0.65 3.53 -22.79
C ASN A 3 1.52 2.44 -22.17
N ASN A 4 2.83 2.54 -22.38
CA ASN A 4 3.82 1.86 -21.55
C ASN A 4 3.91 2.56 -20.18
N LEU A 5 2.79 2.64 -19.45
CA LEU A 5 2.86 2.78 -17.99
C LEU A 5 3.39 1.44 -17.51
N SER A 6 4.67 1.38 -17.15
CA SER A 6 5.25 0.27 -16.41
C SER A 6 4.25 -0.16 -15.35
N ASN A 7 3.75 -1.41 -15.47
CA ASN A 7 2.69 -2.01 -14.66
C ASN A 7 3.08 -2.04 -13.17
N THR A 8 3.08 -0.88 -12.51
CA THR A 8 3.29 -0.73 -11.09
C THR A 8 2.08 -1.35 -10.43
N SER A 9 2.29 -2.54 -9.91
CA SER A 9 1.25 -3.36 -9.30
C SER A 9 1.70 -3.80 -7.93
N LEU A 10 0.72 -4.11 -7.09
CA LEU A 10 0.98 -4.72 -5.77
C LEU A 10 1.79 -6.02 -5.89
N ARG A 11 1.65 -6.73 -7.01
CA ARG A 11 2.40 -7.95 -7.31
C ARG A 11 3.89 -7.68 -7.54
N SER A 12 4.22 -6.62 -8.27
CA SER A 12 5.62 -6.21 -8.47
C SER A 12 6.32 -5.89 -7.14
N LEU A 13 5.56 -5.36 -6.17
CA LEU A 13 6.03 -5.08 -4.82
C LEU A 13 6.30 -6.36 -4.01
N MET A 14 5.49 -7.40 -4.18
CA MET A 14 5.76 -8.73 -3.60
C MET A 14 6.97 -9.41 -4.25
N GLU A 15 7.13 -9.25 -5.57
CA GLU A 15 8.24 -9.84 -6.32
C GLU A 15 9.57 -9.12 -6.03
N ASN A 16 9.53 -7.82 -5.71
CA ASN A 16 10.70 -7.01 -5.37
C ASN A 16 10.53 -6.29 -4.02
N PRO A 17 10.77 -6.98 -2.90
CA PRO A 17 10.58 -6.42 -1.56
C PRO A 17 11.54 -5.27 -1.25
N SER A 18 12.61 -5.07 -2.04
CA SER A 18 13.48 -3.89 -1.92
C SER A 18 12.74 -2.59 -2.16
N HIS A 19 11.74 -2.55 -3.06
CA HIS A 19 10.92 -1.36 -3.27
C HIS A 19 10.11 -0.95 -2.03
N LEU A 20 9.75 -1.92 -1.16
CA LEU A 20 9.12 -1.59 0.12
C LEU A 20 10.07 -0.80 1.02
N ALA A 21 11.37 -1.12 1.00
CA ALA A 21 12.36 -0.40 1.79
C ALA A 21 12.48 1.06 1.31
N ASP A 22 12.44 1.30 0.01
CA ASP A 22 12.45 2.65 -0.56
C ASP A 22 11.17 3.43 -0.25
N ILE A 23 10.00 2.76 -0.30
CA ILE A 23 8.71 3.35 0.14
C ILE A 23 8.75 3.69 1.63
N MET A 24 9.30 2.83 2.49
CA MET A 24 9.38 3.11 3.93
C MET A 24 10.40 4.21 4.26
N LYS A 25 11.45 4.35 3.45
CA LYS A 25 12.47 5.40 3.62
C LYS A 25 11.95 6.79 3.21
N ASP A 26 11.14 6.87 2.16
CA ASP A 26 10.47 8.10 1.73
C ASP A 26 9.00 7.84 1.35
N PRO A 27 8.12 7.73 2.36
CA PRO A 27 6.71 7.42 2.14
C PRO A 27 5.95 8.59 1.49
N ALA A 28 6.43 9.82 1.67
CA ALA A 28 5.79 11.00 1.12
C ALA A 28 5.99 11.10 -0.40
N LYS A 29 7.18 10.73 -0.90
CA LYS A 29 7.47 10.82 -2.33
C LYS A 29 7.30 9.48 -3.02
N THR A 30 8.11 8.49 -2.66
CA THR A 30 8.13 7.16 -3.28
C THR A 30 6.83 6.40 -3.01
N GLY A 31 6.26 6.55 -1.81
CA GLY A 31 4.97 5.95 -1.46
C GLY A 31 3.79 6.54 -2.23
N LEU A 32 3.74 7.87 -2.39
CA LEU A 32 2.69 8.52 -3.18
C LEU A 32 2.83 8.21 -4.68
N ASP A 33 4.04 8.20 -5.23
CA ASP A 33 4.27 7.82 -6.62
C ASP A 33 3.87 6.37 -6.89
N PHE A 34 4.23 5.45 -5.98
CA PHE A 34 3.78 4.06 -6.06
C PHE A 34 2.25 3.97 -6.00
N TYR A 35 1.62 4.61 -5.01
CA TYR A 35 0.17 4.60 -4.89
C TYR A 35 -0.50 5.19 -6.13
N ASN A 36 -0.01 6.30 -6.67
CA ASN A 36 -0.55 6.94 -7.86
C ASN A 36 -0.42 6.06 -9.10
N GLY A 37 0.67 5.30 -9.21
CA GLY A 37 0.92 4.33 -10.29
C GLY A 37 0.02 3.09 -10.26
N LEU A 38 -0.63 2.79 -9.14
CA LEU A 38 -1.54 1.65 -9.04
C LEU A 38 -2.84 1.86 -9.82
N SER A 39 -3.40 0.74 -10.29
CA SER A 39 -4.74 0.73 -10.87
C SER A 39 -5.81 1.08 -9.81
N VAL A 40 -6.98 1.54 -10.26
CA VAL A 40 -8.10 1.89 -9.35
C VAL A 40 -8.48 0.73 -8.44
N LYS A 41 -8.46 -0.51 -8.95
CA LYS A 41 -8.76 -1.71 -8.16
C LYS A 41 -7.73 -1.94 -7.05
N GLU A 42 -6.44 -1.79 -7.36
CA GLU A 42 -5.38 -2.00 -6.38
C GLU A 42 -5.37 -0.89 -5.31
N LYS A 43 -5.66 0.36 -5.70
CA LYS A 43 -5.86 1.46 -4.76
C LYS A 43 -6.98 1.15 -3.76
N GLN A 44 -8.11 0.60 -4.25
CA GLN A 44 -9.21 0.17 -3.39
C GLN A 44 -8.79 -0.93 -2.42
N TYR A 45 -8.02 -1.94 -2.88
CA TYR A 45 -7.49 -2.99 -2.00
C TYR A 45 -6.62 -2.44 -0.88
N ILE A 46 -5.70 -1.51 -1.17
CA ILE A 46 -4.90 -0.85 -0.12
C ILE A 46 -5.79 -0.12 0.87
N LEU A 47 -6.79 0.63 0.39
CA LEU A 47 -7.70 1.38 1.26
C LEU A 47 -8.49 0.46 2.19
N PHE A 48 -9.03 -0.65 1.67
CA PHE A 48 -9.73 -1.64 2.48
C PHE A 48 -8.80 -2.35 3.46
N ALA A 49 -7.58 -2.69 3.05
CA ALA A 49 -6.58 -3.30 3.93
C ALA A 49 -6.19 -2.35 5.08
N ALA A 50 -5.99 -1.06 4.78
CA ALA A 50 -5.73 -0.04 5.78
C ALA A 50 -6.90 0.11 6.76
N ALA A 51 -8.14 0.17 6.26
CA ALA A 51 -9.33 0.24 7.10
C ALA A 51 -9.48 -0.98 8.01
N ALA A 52 -9.31 -2.20 7.46
CA ALA A 52 -9.36 -3.44 8.23
C ALA A 52 -8.24 -3.50 9.28
N GLY A 53 -7.04 -3.04 8.95
CA GLY A 53 -5.91 -2.92 9.87
C GLY A 53 -6.20 -1.96 11.02
N LEU A 54 -6.78 -0.79 10.74
CA LEU A 54 -7.18 0.18 11.75
C LEU A 54 -8.28 -0.37 12.66
N ILE A 55 -9.31 -1.04 12.11
CA ILE A 55 -10.36 -1.69 12.90
C ILE A 55 -9.77 -2.79 13.79
N GLY A 56 -8.93 -3.66 13.22
CA GLY A 56 -8.27 -4.73 13.98
C GLY A 56 -7.39 -4.18 15.11
N TYR A 57 -6.62 -3.12 14.83
CA TYR A 57 -5.80 -2.46 15.84
C TYR A 57 -6.63 -1.77 16.93
N ALA A 58 -7.74 -1.12 16.56
CA ALA A 58 -8.67 -0.53 17.52
C ALA A 58 -9.28 -1.58 18.46
N ILE A 59 -9.68 -2.73 17.92
CA ILE A 59 -10.17 -3.87 18.72
C ILE A 59 -9.07 -4.42 19.63
N TYR A 60 -7.84 -4.55 19.12
CA TYR A 60 -6.69 -5.03 19.89
C TYR A 60 -6.37 -4.10 21.06
N LEU A 61 -6.30 -2.78 20.84
CA LEU A 61 -6.12 -1.79 21.90
C LEU A 61 -7.26 -1.83 22.93
N GLY A 62 -8.52 -1.92 22.47
CA GLY A 62 -9.67 -2.05 23.36
C GLY A 62 -9.61 -3.28 24.25
N ARG A 63 -9.08 -4.41 23.75
CA ARG A 63 -8.83 -5.63 24.55
C ARG A 63 -7.66 -5.52 25.51
N GLN A 64 -6.66 -4.69 25.20
CA GLN A 64 -5.46 -4.55 26.03
C GLN A 64 -5.65 -3.55 27.18
N GLY A 65 -6.61 -2.63 27.03
CA GLY A 65 -7.01 -1.68 28.07
C GLY A 65 -8.15 -2.16 28.99
N SER A 66 -8.58 -3.43 28.91
CA SER A 66 -9.59 -4.04 29.79
C SER A 66 -8.96 -4.98 30.82
#